data_AF-A0A135VHS7-F1
#
_entry.id   AF-A0A135VHS7-F1
#
_cell.length_a   1.000
_cell.length_b   1.000
_cell.length_c   1.000
_cell.angle_alpha   90.00
_cell.angle_beta   90.00
_cell.angle_gamma   90.00
#
_symmetry.space_group_name_H-M   'P 1'
#
loop_
_entity.id
_entity.type
_entity.pdbx_description
1 polymer ?
#
loop_
_entity_poly.entity_id
_entity_poly.type
_entity_poly.pdbx_seq_one_letter_code
_entity_poly.pdbx_strand_id
1 'polypeptide(L)'
;MLIYYTWGLVILQLVPDLSTWVIDNFGAFAPLFNPSPDFLVQLPIYLGVVLIMVIAMWIGWTMLTTPAPEPLEDFDFDEEEVAEKAEE
;
A
#
# COMPACT_ATOMS: atom_id res chain seq x y z
N MET A 1 -8.67 -4.72 -11.14
CA MET A 1 -9.48 -3.81 -10.28
C MET A 1 -9.48 -2.37 -10.80
N LEU A 2 -8.32 -1.74 -11.07
CA LEU A 2 -8.28 -0.35 -11.59
C LEU A 2 -9.00 -0.14 -12.91
N ILE A 3 -8.88 -1.11 -13.82
CA ILE A 3 -9.58 -1.09 -15.12
C ILE A 3 -11.11 -1.17 -14.92
N TYR A 4 -11.65 -1.74 -13.86
CA TYR A 4 -13.12 -1.79 -13.72
C TYR A 4 -13.74 -0.42 -13.41
N TYR A 5 -13.02 0.41 -12.65
CA TYR A 5 -13.47 1.77 -12.28
C TYR A 5 -13.36 2.77 -13.44
N THR A 6 -12.42 2.56 -14.37
CA THR A 6 -12.34 3.40 -15.57
C THR A 6 -13.54 3.18 -16.49
N TRP A 7 -14.06 1.95 -16.60
CA TRP A 7 -15.22 1.66 -17.46
C TRP A 7 -16.54 2.15 -16.87
N GLY A 8 -16.68 2.24 -15.55
CA GLY A 8 -17.86 2.85 -14.90
C GLY A 8 -18.03 4.33 -15.27
N LEU A 9 -16.94 5.08 -15.37
CA LEU A 9 -16.96 6.46 -15.87
C LEU A 9 -17.22 6.53 -17.37
N VAL A 10 -16.67 5.60 -18.16
CA VAL A 10 -16.98 5.51 -19.60
C VAL A 10 -18.48 5.28 -19.80
N ILE A 11 -19.12 4.44 -18.97
CA ILE A 11 -20.58 4.20 -19.03
C ILE A 11 -21.38 5.46 -18.62
N LEU A 12 -20.95 6.17 -17.57
CA LEU A 12 -21.53 7.46 -17.15
C LEU A 12 -21.35 8.58 -18.19
N GLN A 13 -20.26 8.56 -18.95
CA GLN A 13 -19.97 9.49 -20.04
C GLN A 13 -20.64 9.09 -21.37
N LEU A 14 -20.90 7.80 -21.58
CA LEU A 14 -21.59 7.27 -22.76
C LEU A 14 -23.08 7.60 -22.74
N VAL A 15 -23.66 7.78 -21.56
CA VAL A 15 -25.05 8.18 -21.33
C VAL A 15 -25.05 9.56 -20.65
N PRO A 16 -25.07 10.67 -21.42
CA PRO A 16 -24.98 12.04 -20.89
C PRO A 16 -26.01 12.33 -19.78
N ASP A 17 -27.18 11.69 -19.89
CA ASP A 17 -28.32 11.81 -18.99
C ASP A 17 -28.04 11.30 -17.57
N LEU A 18 -27.09 10.36 -17.43
CA LEU A 18 -26.75 9.77 -16.15
C LEU A 18 -25.84 10.70 -15.33
N SER A 19 -24.93 11.42 -15.98
CA SER A 19 -24.09 12.44 -15.32
C SER A 19 -24.92 13.60 -14.79
N THR A 20 -25.89 14.08 -15.58
CA THR A 20 -26.82 15.15 -15.15
C THR A 20 -27.73 14.67 -14.02
N TRP A 21 -28.25 13.44 -14.12
CA TRP A 21 -29.02 12.82 -13.04
C TRP A 21 -28.22 12.74 -11.73
N VAL A 22 -26.94 12.37 -11.75
CA VAL A 22 -26.10 12.37 -10.54
C VAL A 22 -25.94 13.79 -9.97
N ILE A 23 -25.72 14.79 -10.81
CA ILE A 23 -25.57 16.19 -10.37
C ILE A 23 -26.86 16.70 -9.72
N ASP A 24 -28.01 16.40 -10.32
CA ASP A 24 -29.31 16.89 -9.85
C ASP A 24 -29.78 16.21 -8.55
N ASN A 25 -29.45 14.93 -8.35
CA ASN A 25 -29.85 14.19 -7.15
C ASN A 25 -28.88 14.37 -5.96
N PHE A 26 -27.59 14.56 -6.24
CA PHE A 26 -26.54 14.58 -5.19
C PHE A 26 -25.94 15.97 -4.95
N GLY A 27 -26.21 16.97 -5.81
CA GLY A 27 -25.81 18.36 -5.61
C GLY A 27 -24.33 18.52 -5.27
N ALA A 28 -24.04 19.06 -4.08
CA ALA A 28 -22.66 19.25 -3.59
C ALA A 28 -21.85 17.94 -3.41
N PHE A 29 -22.53 16.79 -3.30
CA PHE A 29 -21.88 15.48 -3.23
C PHE A 29 -21.70 14.82 -4.60
N ALA A 30 -22.19 15.42 -5.68
CA ALA A 30 -22.05 14.88 -7.02
C ALA A 30 -20.59 14.55 -7.43
N PRO A 31 -19.55 15.33 -7.05
CA PRO A 31 -18.17 14.99 -7.39
C PRO A 31 -17.67 13.67 -6.79
N LEU A 32 -18.29 13.17 -5.72
CA LEU A 32 -17.94 11.87 -5.11
C LEU A 32 -18.36 10.70 -6.00
N PHE A 33 -19.51 10.84 -6.69
CA PHE A 33 -20.10 9.81 -7.53
C PHE A 33 -19.82 10.03 -9.03
N ASN A 34 -19.34 11.22 -9.39
CA ASN A 34 -18.85 11.59 -10.72
C ASN A 34 -17.44 12.22 -10.64
N PRO A 35 -16.42 11.45 -10.21
CA PRO A 35 -15.05 11.95 -10.15
C PRO A 35 -14.50 12.22 -11.55
N SER A 36 -13.63 13.22 -11.67
CA SER A 36 -12.96 13.51 -12.95
C SER A 36 -12.03 12.35 -13.36
N PRO A 37 -11.84 12.10 -14.67
CA PRO A 37 -10.89 11.08 -15.14
C PRO A 37 -9.47 11.27 -14.59
N ASP A 38 -9.01 12.53 -14.47
CA ASP A 38 -7.69 12.85 -13.92
C ASP A 38 -7.56 12.43 -12.45
N PHE A 39 -8.61 12.60 -11.65
CA PHE A 39 -8.62 12.19 -10.25
C PHE A 39 -8.44 10.68 -10.11
N LEU A 40 -9.08 9.89 -10.98
CA LEU A 40 -8.95 8.43 -10.96
C LEU A 40 -7.55 7.93 -11.36
N VAL A 41 -6.84 8.68 -12.22
CA VAL A 41 -5.46 8.35 -12.60
C VAL A 41 -4.48 8.77 -11.50
N GLN A 42 -4.71 9.91 -10.85
CA GLN A 42 -3.86 10.41 -9.78
C GLN A 42 -3.98 9.61 -8.49
N LEU A 43 -5.19 9.18 -8.12
CA LEU A 43 -5.46 8.43 -6.89
C LEU A 43 -4.51 7.24 -6.65
N PRO A 44 -4.32 6.28 -7.59
CA PRO A 44 -3.41 5.15 -7.39
C PRO A 44 -1.94 5.57 -7.28
N ILE A 45 -1.53 6.65 -7.97
CA ILE A 45 -0.17 7.18 -7.88
C ILE A 45 0.08 7.71 -6.47
N TYR A 46 -0.83 8.54 -5.97
CA TYR A 46 -0.77 9.04 -4.60
C TYR A 46 -0.81 7.91 -3.56
N LEU A 47 -1.69 6.92 -3.74
CA LEU A 47 -1.80 5.77 -2.85
C LEU A 47 -0.50 4.96 -2.83
N GLY A 48 0.14 4.77 -4.00
CA GLY A 48 1.45 4.13 -4.10
C GLY A 48 2.57 4.90 -3.38
N VAL A 49 2.62 6.22 -3.56
CA VAL A 49 3.59 7.08 -2.85
C VAL A 49 3.39 7.02 -1.34
N VAL A 50 2.14 7.17 -0.87
CA VAL A 50 1.80 7.11 0.56
C VAL A 50 2.15 5.74 1.14
N LEU A 51 1.87 4.65 0.42
CA LEU A 51 2.22 3.30 0.85
C LEU A 51 3.74 3.15 1.07
N ILE A 52 4.55 3.62 0.12
CA ILE A 52 6.01 3.59 0.25
C ILE A 52 6.48 4.43 1.45
N MET A 53 5.91 5.63 1.65
CA MET A 53 6.25 6.47 2.79
C MET A 53 5.91 5.81 4.13
N VAL A 54 4.76 5.14 4.22
CA VAL A 54 4.36 4.39 5.43
C VAL A 54 5.33 3.25 5.70
N ILE A 55 5.75 2.51 4.68
CA ILE A 55 6.74 1.43 4.81
C ILE A 55 8.09 2.00 5.29
N ALA A 56 8.57 3.08 4.68
CA ALA A 56 9.83 3.71 5.07
C ALA A 56 9.80 4.23 6.51
N MET A 57 8.68 4.85 6.92
CA MET A 57 8.46 5.27 8.30
C MET A 57 8.45 4.09 9.27
N TRP A 58 7.79 2.98 8.90
CA TRP A 58 7.75 1.77 9.71
C TRP A 58 9.14 1.17 9.90
N ILE A 59 9.90 1.02 8.82
CA ILE A 59 11.28 0.51 8.87
C ILE A 59 12.15 1.42 9.75
N GLY A 60 12.11 2.73 9.52
CA GLY A 60 12.86 3.70 10.31
C GLY A 60 12.50 3.64 11.80
N TRP A 61 11.21 3.49 12.12
CA TRP A 61 10.75 3.28 13.49
C TRP A 61 11.33 2.00 14.10
N THR A 62 11.26 0.86 13.38
CA THR A 62 11.78 -0.41 13.89
C THR A 62 13.27 -0.38 14.20
N MET A 63 14.09 0.26 13.36
CA MET A 63 15.54 0.40 13.60
C MET A 63 15.87 1.23 14.85
N LEU A 64 15.09 2.29 15.11
CA LEU A 64 15.29 3.12 16.31
C LEU A 64 14.90 2.38 17.59
N THR A 65 13.95 1.46 17.50
CA THR A 65 13.43 0.69 18.64
C THR A 65 14.13 -0.64 18.88
N THR A 66 15.02 -1.09 18.00
CA THR A 66 15.83 -2.30 18.22
C THR A 66 17.06 -1.96 19.06
N PRO A 67 17.17 -2.49 20.30
CA PRO A 67 18.42 -2.40 21.06
C PRO A 67 19.53 -3.11 20.28
N ALA A 68 20.78 -2.65 20.44
CA ALA A 68 21.92 -3.30 19.81
C ALA A 68 21.91 -4.80 20.17
N PRO A 69 22.12 -5.70 19.19
CA PRO A 69 22.16 -7.14 19.45
C PRO A 69 23.24 -7.42 20.50
N GLU A 70 22.95 -8.37 21.41
CA GLU A 70 23.91 -8.80 22.43
C GLU A 70 25.22 -9.24 21.75
N PRO A 71 26.40 -8.89 22.32
CA PRO A 71 27.68 -9.33 21.80
C PRO A 71 27.70 -10.85 21.67
N LEU A 72 28.17 -11.37 20.54
CA LEU A 72 28.27 -12.79 20.23
C LEU A 72 29.29 -13.55 21.11
N GLU A 73 29.68 -13.00 22.26
CA GLU A 73 30.63 -13.61 23.20
C GLU A 73 29.98 -14.75 24.01
N ASP A 74 28.65 -14.84 24.07
CA ASP A 74 27.90 -15.89 24.78
C ASP A 74 27.35 -17.00 23.86
N PHE A 75 27.64 -16.98 22.55
CA PHE A 75 27.44 -18.15 21.71
C PHE A 75 28.64 -19.09 21.90
N ASP A 76 28.53 -20.00 22.87
CA ASP A 76 29.39 -21.17 22.97
C ASP A 76 29.19 -22.02 21.70
N PHE A 77 29.92 -21.70 20.63
CA PHE A 77 30.02 -22.50 19.39
C PHE A 77 30.74 -23.85 19.61
N ASP A 78 31.14 -24.15 20.85
CA ASP A 78 31.97 -25.30 21.19
C ASP A 78 31.20 -26.63 21.35
N GLU A 79 29.86 -26.63 21.43
CA GLU A 79 29.10 -27.89 21.59
C GLU A 79 28.65 -28.56 20.27
N GLU A 80 28.45 -27.80 19.17
CA GLU A 80 27.99 -28.39 17.89
C GLU A 80 29.15 -28.99 17.05
N GLU A 81 30.37 -28.45 17.10
CA GLU A 81 31.52 -29.02 16.37
C GLU A 81 32.01 -30.38 16.94
N VAL A 82 31.70 -30.69 18.20
CA VAL A 82 32.11 -31.95 18.86
C VAL A 82 31.17 -33.10 18.50
N ALA A 83 29.90 -32.82 18.22
CA ALA A 83 28.92 -33.83 17.80
C ALA A 83 29.18 -34.29 16.34
N GLU A 84 29.57 -33.39 15.44
CA GLU A 84 29.82 -33.72 14.03
C GLU A 84 31.10 -34.55 13.83
N LYS A 85 32.13 -34.36 14.66
CA LYS A 85 33.37 -35.17 14.62
C LYS A 85 33.27 -36.54 15.31
N ALA A 86 32.21 -36.81 16.05
CA ALA A 86 31.99 -38.11 16.70
C ALA A 86 31.15 -39.07 15.83
N GLU A 87 30.53 -38.57 14.76
CA GLU A 87 29.70 -39.34 13.83
C GLU A 87 30.37 -39.62 12.46
N GLU A 88 31.61 -39.16 12.24
CA GLU A 88 32.47 -39.50 11.08
C GLU A 88 33.59 -40.50 11.46
#